data_AF-A0A8T7DW08-F1
#
_entry.id   AF-A0A8T7DW08-F1
#
_cell.length_a   1.000
_cell.length_b   1.000
_cell.length_c   1.000
_cell.angle_alpha   90.00
_cell.angle_beta   90.00
_cell.angle_gamma   90.00
#
_symmetry.space_group_name_H-M   'P 1'
#
loop_
_entity.id
_entity.type
_entity.pdbx_description
1 polymer ?
#
loop_
_entity_poly.entity_id
_entity_poly.type
_entity_poly.pdbx_seq_one_letter_code
_entity_poly.pdbx_strand_id
1 'polypeptide(L)'
;MIRFPLPLIGLCAYSGTGKTTLMTRLIPVFNEKNLRIGVVKHAHHNFDIDHPGKDSYEFRQAGAGQIAVTSKKRTAWIKEFNDDRDEPELSDALSVLDITTLDLVLV
;
A
#
# COMPACT_ATOMS: atom_id res chain seq x y z
N MET A 1 8.08 16.92 -10.23
CA MET A 1 9.07 16.18 -9.40
C MET A 1 8.39 15.94 -8.05
N ILE A 2 8.24 14.67 -7.64
CA ILE A 2 7.58 14.33 -6.39
C ILE A 2 8.46 14.82 -5.23
N ARG A 3 7.90 15.69 -4.36
CA ARG A 3 8.54 16.08 -3.11
C ARG A 3 8.00 15.18 -2.01
N PHE A 4 8.76 14.16 -1.64
CA PHE A 4 8.45 13.26 -0.54
C PHE A 4 9.59 13.33 0.50
N PRO A 5 9.30 13.38 1.81
CA PRO A 5 10.31 13.66 2.83
C PRO A 5 11.25 12.48 3.12
N LEU A 6 10.88 11.26 2.70
CA LEU A 6 11.70 10.07 2.85
C LEU A 6 12.32 9.66 1.50
N PRO A 7 13.45 8.94 1.50
CA PRO A 7 13.97 8.31 0.30
C PRO A 7 12.95 7.35 -0.34
N LEU A 8 12.93 7.33 -1.68
CA LEU A 8 12.12 6.43 -2.49
C LEU A 8 13.02 5.55 -3.36
N ILE A 9 12.75 4.25 -3.42
CA ILE A 9 13.38 3.33 -4.37
C ILE A 9 12.28 2.68 -5.22
N GLY A 10 12.27 2.98 -6.52
CA GLY A 10 11.33 2.39 -7.48
C GLY A 10 11.88 1.15 -8.18
N LEU A 11 11.08 0.09 -8.26
CA LEU A 11 11.41 -1.17 -8.93
C LEU A 11 10.48 -1.43 -10.14
N CYS A 12 10.94 -1.04 -11.32
CA CYS A 12 10.18 -1.19 -12.57
C CYS A 12 10.67 -2.40 -13.38
N ALA A 13 9.75 -3.30 -13.75
CA ALA A 13 10.00 -4.42 -14.67
C ALA A 13 8.66 -5.00 -15.17
N TYR A 14 8.68 -5.83 -16.21
CA TYR A 14 7.50 -6.55 -16.70
C TYR A 14 6.90 -7.51 -15.66
N SER A 15 5.63 -7.88 -15.82
CA SER A 15 5.00 -8.88 -14.96
C SER A 15 5.72 -10.23 -15.08
N GLY A 16 5.77 -10.99 -13.98
CA GLY A 16 6.43 -12.31 -13.95
C GLY A 16 7.96 -12.30 -13.89
N THR A 17 8.64 -11.14 -13.90
CA THR A 17 10.12 -11.07 -13.90
C THR A 17 10.78 -11.14 -12.52
N GLY A 18 10.03 -11.48 -11.47
CA GLY A 18 10.58 -11.67 -10.12
C GLY A 18 10.66 -10.41 -9.25
N LYS A 19 9.98 -9.30 -9.59
CA LYS A 19 9.91 -8.09 -8.75
C LYS A 19 9.51 -8.40 -7.30
N THR A 20 8.43 -9.16 -7.13
CA THR A 20 7.96 -9.58 -5.81
C THR A 20 9.02 -10.40 -5.08
N THR A 21 9.71 -11.32 -5.78
CA THR A 21 10.78 -12.14 -5.21
C THR A 21 11.98 -11.30 -4.76
N LEU A 22 12.34 -10.27 -5.53
CA LEU A 22 13.40 -9.34 -5.16
C LEU A 22 13.00 -8.54 -3.91
N MET A 23 11.80 -7.95 -3.90
CA MET A 23 11.30 -7.16 -2.77
C MET A 23 11.21 -7.98 -1.49
N THR A 24 10.66 -9.20 -1.55
CA THR A 24 10.53 -10.07 -0.37
C THR A 24 11.88 -10.55 0.18
N ARG A 25 12.96 -10.51 -0.62
CA ARG A 25 14.33 -10.78 -0.17
C ARG A 25 15.07 -9.53 0.31
N LEU A 26 14.77 -8.36 -0.23
CA LEU A 26 15.40 -7.09 0.17
C LEU A 26 14.87 -6.57 1.51
N ILE A 27 13.56 -6.67 1.74
CA ILE A 27 12.94 -6.15 2.97
C ILE A 27 13.60 -6.72 4.24
N PRO A 28 13.85 -8.04 4.37
CA PRO A 28 14.59 -8.58 5.51
C PRO A 28 15.99 -7.98 5.69
N VAL A 29 16.74 -7.79 4.60
CA VAL A 29 18.09 -7.19 4.64
C VAL A 29 18.05 -5.74 5.15
N PHE A 30 17.03 -4.98 4.80
CA PHE A 30 16.83 -3.63 5.33
C PHE A 30 16.42 -3.64 6.81
N ASN A 31 15.52 -4.56 7.19
CA ASN A 31 15.10 -4.72 8.58
C ASN A 31 16.27 -5.12 9.49
N GLU A 32 17.18 -6.00 9.02
CA GLU A 32 18.43 -6.36 9.72
C GLU A 32 19.36 -5.15 9.94
N LYS A 33 19.23 -4.11 9.10
CA LYS A 33 19.92 -2.82 9.25
C LYS A 33 19.12 -1.81 10.08
N ASN A 34 18.05 -2.24 10.76
CA ASN A 34 17.14 -1.41 11.56
C ASN A 34 16.44 -0.30 10.77
N LEU A 35 16.23 -0.48 9.46
CA LEU A 35 15.43 0.44 8.65
C LEU A 35 13.96 0.00 8.68
N ARG A 36 13.04 0.93 8.94
CA ARG A 36 11.60 0.72 8.90
C ARG A 36 11.09 0.96 7.48
N ILE A 37 10.66 -0.10 6.81
CA ILE A 37 10.36 -0.08 5.38
C ILE A 37 8.86 0.07 5.12
N GLY A 38 8.49 1.10 4.36
CA GLY A 38 7.18 1.23 3.74
C GLY A 38 7.18 0.63 2.33
N VAL A 39 6.02 0.17 1.88
CA VAL A 39 5.86 -0.36 0.52
C VAL A 39 4.60 0.22 -0.10
N VAL A 40 4.75 0.83 -1.27
CA VAL A 40 3.63 1.13 -2.17
C VAL A 40 3.66 0.10 -3.28
N LYS A 41 2.50 -0.47 -3.61
CA LYS A 41 2.35 -1.35 -4.77
C LYS A 41 1.20 -0.83 -5.62
N HIS A 42 1.48 -0.56 -6.88
CA HIS A 42 0.43 -0.33 -7.86
C HIS A 42 -0.16 -1.68 -8.31
N ALA A 43 -1.45 -1.89 -8.09
CA ALA A 43 -2.17 -3.07 -8.53
C ALA A 43 -2.78 -2.81 -9.91
N HIS A 44 -2.67 -3.76 -10.83
CA HIS A 44 -3.02 -3.53 -12.24
C HIS A 44 -4.53 -3.52 -12.56
N HIS A 45 -5.43 -3.75 -11.61
CA HIS A 45 -6.88 -3.70 -11.78
C HIS A 45 -7.58 -3.50 -10.42
N ASN A 46 -8.91 -3.43 -10.43
CA ASN A 46 -9.76 -3.52 -9.25
C ASN A 46 -9.29 -4.70 -8.37
N PHE A 47 -8.98 -4.44 -7.10
CA PHE A 47 -8.47 -5.43 -6.17
C PHE A 47 -9.30 -5.43 -4.92
N ASP A 48 -9.44 -6.62 -4.32
CA ASP A 48 -10.09 -6.75 -3.04
C ASP A 48 -9.13 -7.32 -1.99
N ILE A 49 -9.13 -6.71 -0.80
CA ILE A 49 -8.35 -7.15 0.36
C ILE A 49 -9.25 -7.93 1.33
N ASP A 50 -10.57 -7.75 1.25
CA ASP A 50 -11.54 -8.52 2.02
C ASP A 50 -12.55 -9.24 1.09
N HIS A 51 -13.53 -9.92 1.68
CA HIS A 51 -14.41 -10.86 0.99
C HIS A 51 -15.83 -10.82 1.58
N PRO A 52 -16.87 -11.20 0.79
CA PRO A 52 -18.25 -11.31 1.26
C PRO A 52 -18.42 -12.06 2.59
N GLY A 53 -19.29 -11.55 3.46
CA GLY A 53 -19.53 -12.12 4.79
C GLY A 53 -18.58 -11.64 5.89
N LYS A 54 -17.63 -10.73 5.59
CA LYS A 54 -16.91 -9.95 6.60
C LYS A 54 -17.59 -8.60 6.81
N ASP A 55 -17.66 -8.14 8.06
CA ASP A 55 -18.22 -6.83 8.39
C ASP A 55 -17.61 -5.70 7.56
N SER A 56 -16.29 -5.72 7.35
CA SER A 56 -15.59 -4.71 6.54
C SER A 56 -16.06 -4.69 5.09
N TYR A 57 -16.33 -5.85 4.50
CA TYR A 57 -16.87 -5.97 3.16
C TYR A 57 -18.31 -5.46 3.11
N GLU A 58 -19.16 -5.88 4.04
CA GLU A 58 -20.56 -5.43 4.09
C GLU A 58 -20.66 -3.91 4.30
N PHE A 59 -19.76 -3.30 5.08
CA PHE A 59 -19.71 -1.84 5.26
C PHE A 59 -19.35 -1.12 3.95
N ARG A 60 -18.37 -1.64 3.19
CA ARG A 60 -18.01 -1.09 1.88
C ARG A 60 -19.19 -1.17 0.91
N GLN A 61 -19.82 -2.33 0.81
CA GLN A 61 -20.99 -2.53 -0.06
C GLN A 61 -22.20 -1.67 0.36
N ALA A 62 -22.32 -1.36 1.66
CA ALA A 62 -23.32 -0.43 2.18
C ALA A 62 -23.00 1.05 1.90
N GLY A 63 -21.85 1.36 1.31
CA GLY A 63 -21.46 2.71 0.90
C GLY A 63 -20.51 3.43 1.87
N ALA A 64 -19.86 2.73 2.81
CA ALA A 64 -18.83 3.35 3.63
C ALA A 64 -17.62 3.73 2.75
N GLY A 65 -17.32 5.03 2.66
CA GLY A 65 -16.19 5.51 1.85
C GLY A 65 -14.81 5.25 2.46
N GLN A 66 -14.74 5.00 3.77
CA GLN A 66 -13.51 4.65 4.48
C GLN A 66 -13.79 3.64 5.59
N ILE A 67 -12.96 2.60 5.66
CA ILE A 67 -13.11 1.51 6.63
C ILE A 67 -11.74 1.25 7.26
N ALA A 68 -11.69 1.19 8.60
CA ALA A 68 -10.52 0.79 9.35
C ALA A 68 -10.83 -0.47 10.18
N VAL A 69 -10.04 -1.52 10.00
CA VAL A 69 -10.10 -2.75 10.80
C VAL A 69 -8.82 -2.84 11.63
N THR A 70 -8.94 -2.64 12.94
CA THR A 70 -7.79 -2.51 13.85
C THR A 70 -7.75 -3.62 14.89
N SER A 71 -6.55 -4.04 15.25
CA SER A 71 -6.27 -4.98 16.34
C SER A 71 -4.97 -4.58 17.05
N LYS A 72 -4.63 -5.29 18.13
CA LYS A 72 -3.34 -5.12 18.83
C LYS A 72 -2.11 -5.26 17.91
N LYS A 73 -2.21 -6.01 16.80
CA LYS A 73 -1.05 -6.38 15.97
C LYS A 73 -1.00 -5.66 14.63
N ARG A 74 -2.13 -5.12 14.14
CA ARG A 74 -2.23 -4.54 12.80
C ARG A 74 -3.48 -3.71 12.63
N THR A 75 -3.41 -2.81 11.67
CA THR A 75 -4.54 -2.08 11.11
C THR A 75 -4.57 -2.34 9.60
N ALA A 76 -5.75 -2.63 9.08
CA ALA A 76 -6.05 -2.51 7.65
C ALA A 76 -6.96 -1.30 7.46
N TRP A 77 -6.68 -0.48 6.45
CA TRP A 77 -7.51 0.67 6.10
C TRP A 77 -7.79 0.65 4.61
N ILE A 78 -9.05 0.86 4.26
CA ILE A 78 -9.56 0.86 2.89
C ILE A 78 -10.23 2.21 2.67
N LYS A 79 -9.93 2.84 1.54
CA LYS A 79 -10.57 4.06 1.06
C LYS A 79 -11.14 3.78 -0.31
N GLU A 80 -12.45 3.92 -0.42
CA GLU A 80 -13.15 3.81 -1.69
C GLU A 80 -12.97 5.10 -2.50
N PHE A 81 -12.90 4.93 -3.81
CA PHE A 81 -12.91 6.01 -4.78
C PHE A 81 -14.09 5.80 -5.73
N ASN A 82 -14.68 6.89 -6.21
CA ASN A 82 -15.76 6.80 -7.19
C ASN A 82 -15.21 6.38 -8.56
N ASP A 83 -16.04 5.73 -9.37
CA ASP A 83 -15.68 5.23 -10.72
C ASP A 83 -15.25 6.34 -11.70
N ASP A 84 -15.62 7.59 -11.44
CA ASP A 84 -15.27 8.76 -12.27
C ASP A 84 -13.84 9.29 -12.03
N ARG A 85 -13.03 8.60 -11.22
CA ARG A 85 -11.68 9.07 -10.86
C ARG A 85 -10.64 8.59 -11.88
N ASP A 86 -9.72 9.49 -12.23
CA ASP A 86 -8.48 9.12 -12.93
C ASP A 86 -7.63 8.12 -12.13
N GLU A 87 -6.75 7.39 -12.83
CA GLU A 87 -5.79 6.49 -12.22
C GLU A 87 -4.97 7.21 -11.13
N PRO A 88 -4.82 6.64 -9.91
CA PRO A 88 -4.10 7.30 -8.83
C PRO A 88 -2.67 7.64 -9.21
N GLU A 89 -2.24 8.86 -8.87
CA GLU A 89 -0.83 9.21 -8.93
C GLU A 89 -0.06 8.54 -7.79
N LEU A 90 1.26 8.39 -7.95
CA LEU A 90 2.11 7.89 -6.87
C LEU A 90 2.03 8.76 -5.60
N SER A 91 1.81 10.07 -5.76
CA SER A 91 1.60 11.02 -4.66
C SER A 91 0.41 10.63 -3.78
N ASP A 92 -0.69 10.17 -4.39
CA ASP A 92 -1.88 9.70 -3.66
C ASP A 92 -1.56 8.47 -2.81
N ALA A 93 -0.86 7.50 -3.40
CA ALA A 93 -0.49 6.26 -2.71
C ALA A 93 0.58 6.47 -1.63
N LEU A 94 1.42 7.50 -1.75
CA LEU A 94 2.37 7.87 -0.71
C LEU A 94 1.69 8.57 0.47
N SER A 95 0.59 9.31 0.22
CA SER A 95 -0.11 10.09 1.24
C SER A 95 -0.77 9.24 2.34
N VAL A 96 -0.99 7.94 2.06
CA VAL A 96 -1.65 7.01 3.00
C VAL A 96 -0.68 6.36 3.99
N LEU A 97 0.63 6.54 3.82
CA LEU A 97 1.63 6.01 4.72
C LEU A 97 1.87 6.96 5.91
N ASP A 98 1.97 6.40 7.12
CA ASP A 98 2.48 7.13 8.28
C ASP A 98 4.02 7.22 8.22
N ILE A 99 4.49 8.26 7.55
CA ILE A 99 5.92 8.51 7.34
C ILE A 99 6.73 8.71 8.64
N THR A 100 6.08 9.01 9.77
CA THR A 100 6.79 9.18 11.05
C THR A 100 7.34 7.84 11.58
N THR A 101 6.77 6.75 11.09
CA THR A 101 7.13 5.38 11.46
C THR A 101 8.06 4.71 10.46
N LEU A 102 8.52 5.42 9.42
CA LEU A 102 9.27 4.85 8.29
C LEU A 102 10.59 5.59 8.04
N ASP A 103 11.56 4.87 7.48
CA ASP A 103 12.88 5.41 7.10
C ASP A 103 13.12 5.38 5.57
N LEU A 104 12.43 4.49 4.86
CA LEU A 104 12.55 4.27 3.42
C LEU A 104 11.24 3.71 2.86
N VAL A 105 10.84 4.14 1.67
CA VAL A 105 9.69 3.56 0.95
C VAL A 105 10.14 2.91 -0.37
N LEU A 106 9.70 1.67 -0.57
CA LEU A 106 9.84 0.93 -1.82
C LEU A 106 8.58 1.09 -2.66
N VAL A 107 8.73 1.35 -3.96
CA VAL A 107 7.64 1.54 -4.93
C VAL A 107 7.76 0.52 -6.05
#